data_AF-A0A2R5EWE9-F1
#
_entry.id   AF-A0A2R5EWE9-F1
#
_cell.length_a   1.000
_cell.length_b   1.000
_cell.length_c   1.000
_cell.angle_alpha   90.00
_cell.angle_beta   90.00
_cell.angle_gamma   90.00
#
_symmetry.space_group_name_H-M   'P 1'
#
loop_
_entity.id
_entity.type
_entity.pdbx_description
1 polymer ?
#
loop_
_entity_poly.entity_id
_entity_poly.type
_entity_poly.pdbx_seq_one_letter_code
_entity_poly.pdbx_strand_id
1 'polypeptide(L)' 'MDAQDLKNQIIEKAWSDPSFKKDLLSNPKATIKDVFGVEAPEEINLHILEETANDLYLVLPQNPSDISSDEDVEGARWL' A
#
# COMPACT_ATOMS: atom_id res chain seq x y z
N MET A 1 13.39 7.96 -5.84
CA MET A 1 12.91 6.59 -5.65
C MET A 1 11.45 6.63 -6.02
N ASP A 2 11.10 5.98 -7.12
CA ASP A 2 9.76 6.02 -7.68
C ASP A 2 8.83 5.13 -6.85
N ALA A 3 7.55 5.49 -6.69
CA ALA A 3 6.55 4.73 -5.92
C ALA A 3 6.48 3.25 -6.34
N GLN A 4 6.60 2.98 -7.65
CA GLN A 4 6.62 1.62 -8.19
C GLN A 4 7.83 0.79 -7.74
N ASP A 5 8.99 1.43 -7.56
CA ASP A 5 10.22 0.78 -7.10
C ASP A 5 10.13 0.39 -5.62
N LEU A 6 9.54 1.26 -4.79
CA LEU A 6 9.28 0.98 -3.38
C LEU A 6 8.30 -0.20 -3.22
N LYS A 7 7.20 -0.18 -3.99
CA LYS A 7 6.21 -1.26 -3.99
C LYS A 7 6.86 -2.62 -4.28
N ASN A 8 7.67 -2.70 -5.33
CA ASN A 8 8.32 -3.96 -5.69
C ASN A 8 9.23 -4.46 -4.57
N GLN A 9 10.04 -3.59 -3.97
CA GLN A 9 10.90 -3.97 -2.85
C GLN A 9 10.13 -4.46 -1.62
N ILE A 10 8.99 -3.84 -1.30
CA ILE A 10 8.12 -4.29 -0.21
C ILE A 10 7.61 -5.71 -0.51
N ILE A 11 7.17 -5.97 -1.74
CA ILE A 11 6.67 -7.29 -2.16
C ILE A 11 7.79 -8.34 -2.08
N GLU A 12 8.95 -8.06 -2.65
CA GLU A 12 10.10 -8.97 -2.65
C GLU A 12 10.57 -9.30 -1.22
N LYS A 13 10.57 -8.29 -0.34
CA LYS A 13 10.90 -8.49 1.07
C LYS A 13 9.83 -9.30 1.80
N ALA A 14 8.54 -9.10 1.51
CA ALA A 14 7.46 -9.91 2.08
C ALA A 14 7.52 -11.38 1.65
N TRP A 15 8.00 -11.67 0.44
CA TRP A 15 8.24 -13.05 0.02
C TRP A 15 9.48 -13.67 0.66
N SER A 16 10.54 -12.88 0.85
CA SER A 16 11.82 -13.39 1.39
C SER A 16 11.85 -13.47 2.92
N ASP A 17 11.04 -12.66 3.62
CA ASP A 17 11.05 -12.54 5.07
C ASP A 17 9.62 -12.73 5.65
N PRO A 18 9.31 -13.94 6.16
CA PRO A 18 7.98 -14.25 6.70
C PRO A 18 7.60 -13.41 7.93
N SER A 19 8.59 -12.96 8.71
CA SER A 19 8.35 -12.10 9.87
C SER A 19 7.93 -10.71 9.42
N PHE A 20 8.68 -10.12 8.47
CA PHE A 20 8.31 -8.86 7.84
C PHE A 20 6.92 -8.93 7.21
N LYS A 21 6.58 -10.01 6.51
CA LYS A 21 5.24 -10.22 5.93
C LYS A 21 4.15 -10.18 7.00
N LYS A 22 4.37 -10.87 8.12
CA LYS A 22 3.42 -10.89 9.25
C LYS A 22 3.25 -9.50 9.86
N ASP A 23 4.33 -8.77 10.07
CA ASP A 23 4.29 -7.40 10.58
C ASP A 23 3.60 -6.45 9.58
N LEU A 24 3.89 -6.58 8.28
CA LEU A 24 3.30 -5.79 7.21
C LEU A 24 1.77 -5.98 7.12
N LEU A 25 1.27 -7.21 7.31
CA LEU A 25 -0.16 -7.50 7.35
C LEU A 25 -0.86 -6.94 8.61
N SER A 26 -0.12 -6.78 9.71
CA SER A 26 -0.65 -6.33 11.00
C SER A 26 -0.61 -4.81 11.15
N ASN A 27 0.52 -4.18 10.81
CA ASN A 27 0.77 -2.74 10.98
C ASN A 27 1.57 -2.17 9.79
N PRO A 28 0.98 -2.09 8.58
CA PRO A 28 1.71 -1.81 7.36
C PRO A 28 2.46 -0.47 7.38
N LYS A 29 1.85 0.59 7.90
CA LYS A 29 2.50 1.91 8.00
C LYS A 29 3.76 1.87 8.87
N ALA A 30 3.67 1.24 10.04
CA ALA A 30 4.80 1.16 10.96
C ALA A 30 5.92 0.29 10.39
N THR A 31 5.57 -0.85 9.78
CA THR A 31 6.53 -1.77 9.18
C THR A 31 7.26 -1.15 7.98
N ILE A 32 6.56 -0.42 7.11
CA ILE A 32 7.19 0.29 5.98
C ILE A 32 8.11 1.40 6.49
N LYS A 33 7.68 2.15 7.51
CA LYS A 33 8.50 3.19 8.14
C LYS A 33 9.78 2.63 8.75
N ASP A 34 9.70 1.55 9.51
CA ASP A 34 10.84 0.96 10.22
C ASP A 34 11.90 0.42 9.26
N VAL A 35 11.46 -0.21 8.16
CA VAL A 35 12.35 -0.89 7.22
C VAL A 35 12.85 0.00 6.09
N PHE A 36 11.97 0.81 5.51
CA PHE A 36 12.26 1.62 4.32
C PHE A 36 12.40 3.11 4.64
N GLY A 37 12.09 3.55 5.86
CA GLY A 37 12.13 4.96 6.24
C GLY A 37 11.04 5.80 5.59
N VAL A 38 10.03 5.17 4.99
CA VAL A 38 8.94 5.86 4.28
C VAL A 38 7.72 5.98 5.18
N GLU A 39 7.22 7.21 5.33
CA GLU A 39 6.04 7.49 6.12
C GLU A 39 4.82 7.67 5.20
N ALA A 40 3.81 6.83 5.41
CA ALA A 40 2.51 7.02 4.78
C ALA A 40 1.72 8.10 5.55
N PRO A 41 1.00 9.00 4.86
CA PRO A 41 0.20 10.04 5.50
C PRO A 41 -0.86 9.45 6.45
N GLU A 42 -1.15 10.18 7.53
CA GLU A 42 -2.05 9.71 8.59
C GLU A 42 -3.50 9.55 8.08
N GLU A 43 -3.94 10.43 7.18
CA GLU A 43 -5.29 10.43 6.60
C GLU A 43 -5.59 9.23 5.68
N ILE A 44 -4.56 8.53 5.18
CA ILE A 44 -4.75 7.40 4.28
C ILE A 44 -4.79 6.08 5.07
N ASN A 45 -5.85 5.31 4.93
CA ASN A 45 -5.90 3.95 5.47
C ASN A 45 -5.23 2.97 4.50
N LEU A 46 -4.08 2.41 4.90
CA LEU A 46 -3.34 1.44 4.10
C LEU A 46 -3.77 0.02 4.48
N HIS A 47 -4.30 -0.72 3.51
CA HIS A 47 -4.68 -2.12 3.67
C HIS A 47 -3.77 -3.00 2.81
N ILE A 48 -3.15 -4.01 3.43
CA ILE A 48 -2.35 -5.01 2.73
C ILE A 48 -3.15 -6.30 2.68
N LEU A 49 -3.30 -6.84 1.47
CA LEU A 49 -4.01 -8.09 1.21
C LEU A 49 -3.02 -9.08 0.61
N GLU A 50 -3.13 -10.32 1.04
CA GLU A 50 -2.36 -11.43 0.49
C GLU A 50 -3.26 -12.23 -0.44
N GLU A 51 -2.85 -12.35 -1.70
CA GLU A 51 -3.51 -13.24 -2.65
C GLU A 51 -3.12 -14.70 -2.39
N THR A 52 -4.14 -15.55 -2.29
CA THR A 52 -3.98 -17.01 -2.28
C THR A 52 -4.54 -17.60 -3.57
N ALA A 53 -4.28 -18.88 -3.84
CA ALA A 53 -4.73 -19.56 -5.06
C ALA A 53 -6.26 -19.53 -5.28
N ASN A 54 -7.04 -19.18 -4.26
CA ASN A 54 -8.50 -19.12 -4.31
C ASN A 54 -9.07 -17.71 -4.10
N ASP A 55 -8.23 -16.71 -3.84
CA ASP A 55 -8.66 -15.33 -3.61
C ASP A 55 -8.39 -14.49 -4.87
N LEU A 56 -9.37 -13.67 -5.24
CA LEU A 56 -9.22 -12.66 -6.29
C LEU A 56 -9.67 -11.32 -5.71
N TYR A 57 -8.77 -10.34 -5.70
CA TYR A 57 -9.08 -9.00 -5.22
C TYR A 57 -9.32 -8.04 -6.38
N LEU A 58 -10.47 -7.37 -6.37
CA LEU A 58 -10.79 -6.28 -7.29
C LEU A 58 -10.78 -4.96 -6.50
N VAL A 59 -9.90 -4.04 -6.89
CA VAL A 59 -9.87 -2.70 -6.33
C VAL A 59 -10.80 -1.81 -7.15
N LEU A 60 -11.90 -1.38 -6.54
CA LEU A 60 -12.79 -0.39 -7.14
C LEU A 60 -12.31 1.01 -6.72
N PRO A 61 -11.87 1.86 -7.66
CA PRO A 61 -11.48 3.23 -7.33
C PRO A 61 -12.70 4.07 -6.89
N GLN A 62 -12.45 5.16 -6.17
CA GLN A 62 -13.50 6.12 -5.84
C GLN A 62 -14.17 6.67 -7.11
N ASN A 63 -15.46 6.95 -7.01
CA ASN A 63 -16.22 7.44 -8.15
C ASN A 63 -15.68 8.82 -8.58
N PRO A 64 -15.28 9.02 -9.84
CA PRO A 64 -14.73 10.29 -10.32
C PRO A 64 -15.74 11.46 -10.21
N SER A 65 -17.03 11.20 -10.07
CA SER A 65 -18.05 12.23 -9.85
C SER A 65 -18.19 12.68 -8.38
N ASP A 66 -17.65 11.90 -7.44
CA ASP A 66 -17.64 12.20 -6.00
C ASP A 66 -16.39 12.97 -5.58
N ILE A 67 -15.37 13.01 -6.45
CA ILE A 67 -14.20 13.87 -6.30
C ILE A 67 -14.47 15.24 -6.93
N SER A 68 -14.53 16.28 -6.09
CA SER A 68 -14.62 17.66 -6.55
C SER A 68 -13.37 17.99 -7.37
N SER A 69 -13.56 18.50 -8.59
CA SER A 69 -12.49 18.85 -9.53
C SER A 69 -11.74 20.13 -9.12
N ASP A 70 -11.39 20.30 -7.85
CA ASP A 70 -10.71 21.51 -7.35
C ASP A 70 -9.60 21.19 -6.34
N GLU A 71 -9.34 19.91 -6.10
CA GLU A 71 -8.14 19.44 -5.46
C GLU A 71 -7.50 18.45 -6.43
N ASP A 72 -6.34 18.81 -6.98
CA ASP A 72 -5.32 17.85 -7.44
C ASP A 72 -4.85 17.00 -6.23
N VAL A 73 -5.79 16.34 -5.54
CA VAL A 73 -5.50 15.10 -4.86
C VAL A 73 -5.31 14.11 -5.99
N GLU A 74 -4.07 14.05 -6.49
CA GLU A 74 -3.52 12.78 -6.94
C GLU A 74 -4.07 11.75 -5.95
N GLY A 75 -5.01 10.92 -6.39
CA GLY A 75 -5.81 10.12 -5.48
C GLY A 75 -4.92 9.15 -4.68
N ALA A 76 -5.46 8.02 -4.25
CA ALA A 76 -4.59 6.89 -3.95
C ALA A 76 -3.94 6.36 -5.26
N ARG A 77 -3.18 7.20 -5.97
CA ARG A 77 -2.10 6.83 -6.86
C ARG A 77 -1.10 6.19 -5.92
N TRP A 78 -1.26 4.88 -5.81
CA TRP A 78 -0.47 3.95 -5.03
C TRP A 78 0.92 4.52 -4.78
N LEU A 79 1.13 4.93 -3.52
CA LEU A 79 2.44 5.13 -2.91
C LEU A 79 3.36 3.95 -3.21
#